data_AF-A0A1L8I3D7-F1
#
_entry.id   AF-A0A1L8I3D7-F1
#
_cell.length_a   1.000
_cell.length_b   1.000
_cell.length_c   1.000
_cell.angle_alpha   90.00
_cell.angle_beta   90.00
_cell.angle_gamma   90.00
#
_symmetry.space_group_name_H-M   'P 1'
#
loop_
_entity.id
_entity.type
_entity.pdbx_description
1 polymer ?
#
loop_
_entity_poly.entity_id
_entity_poly.type
_entity_poly.pdbx_seq_one_letter_code
_entity_poly.pdbx_strand_id
1 'polypeptide(L)'
;MIPEEFQDAEFSTYRVTNEIQRLMYESAREYVERFDDIRRQEQNSLGFIAKFGERRLREIRDPVKRGQAKRQHNNFGLGKTHLQIAIAKELIRRGVRVLVVSDVTLMGDLSAASQYDDEGEELNRLLWGAINADVLIWDDIGKAKTTDFRLDMYYRIINERYKARRPIVFSSNEDAETLAERIGDAAASRLFGMARGRIYAVEGPDYRVMGA
;
A
#
# COMPACT_ATOMS: atom_id res chain seq x y z
N MET A 1 -10.93 -3.35 11.25
CA MET A 1 -12.29 -2.96 10.83
C MET A 1 -12.15 -2.28 9.47
N ILE A 2 -12.98 -2.61 8.47
CA ILE A 2 -12.95 -1.95 7.15
C ILE A 2 -13.73 -0.62 7.28
N PRO A 3 -13.20 0.53 6.79
CA PRO A 3 -13.92 1.81 6.84
C PRO A 3 -15.29 1.72 6.12
N GLU A 4 -16.27 2.49 6.60
CA GLU A 4 -17.65 2.45 6.11
C GLU A 4 -17.75 2.69 4.59
N GLU A 5 -16.98 3.65 4.07
CA GLU A 5 -16.89 3.98 2.64
C GLU A 5 -16.37 2.83 1.74
N PHE A 6 -15.79 1.79 2.32
CA PHE A 6 -15.32 0.59 1.61
C PHE A 6 -16.08 -0.69 1.98
N GLN A 7 -17.21 -0.59 2.69
CA GLN A 7 -18.04 -1.75 3.02
C GLN A 7 -18.57 -2.46 1.77
N ASP A 8 -18.85 -1.73 0.70
CA ASP A 8 -19.30 -2.29 -0.59
C ASP A 8 -18.16 -2.53 -1.58
N ALA A 9 -16.90 -2.28 -1.19
CA ALA A 9 -15.76 -2.48 -2.07
C ALA A 9 -15.51 -3.98 -2.34
N GLU A 10 -15.86 -4.43 -3.53
CA GLU A 10 -15.67 -5.78 -4.04
C GLU A 10 -15.14 -5.73 -5.47
N PHE A 11 -14.63 -6.86 -5.98
CA PHE A 11 -14.24 -6.93 -7.40
C PHE A 11 -15.43 -6.65 -8.33
N SER A 12 -16.62 -7.14 -7.99
CA SER A 12 -17.87 -6.95 -8.74
C SER A 12 -18.32 -5.48 -8.80
N THR A 13 -17.95 -4.66 -7.79
CA THR A 13 -18.34 -3.25 -7.69
C THR A 13 -17.25 -2.30 -8.17
N TYR A 14 -16.06 -2.80 -8.52
CA TYR A 14 -14.98 -2.00 -9.08
C TYR A 14 -15.30 -1.59 -10.52
N ARG A 15 -15.31 -0.27 -10.79
CA ARG A 15 -15.59 0.25 -12.13
C ARG A 15 -14.30 0.39 -12.93
N VAL A 16 -14.26 -0.28 -14.09
CA VAL A 16 -13.17 -0.17 -15.07
C VAL A 16 -13.59 0.80 -16.16
N THR A 17 -13.02 1.99 -16.18
CA THR A 17 -13.29 3.04 -17.19
C THR A 17 -12.12 3.29 -18.14
N ASN A 18 -10.94 2.75 -17.83
CA ASN A 18 -9.72 2.90 -18.64
C ASN A 18 -8.78 1.70 -18.50
N GLU A 19 -7.74 1.67 -19.33
CA GLU A 19 -6.77 0.57 -19.40
C GLU A 19 -5.96 0.38 -18.12
N ILE A 20 -5.65 1.46 -17.39
CA ILE A 20 -4.88 1.37 -16.14
C ILE A 20 -5.72 0.74 -15.03
N GLN A 21 -6.99 1.11 -14.92
CA GLN A 21 -7.93 0.44 -14.01
C GLN A 21 -8.15 -1.02 -14.41
N ARG A 22 -8.18 -1.33 -15.71
CA ARG A 22 -8.26 -2.72 -16.18
C ARG A 22 -7.03 -3.52 -15.76
N LEU A 23 -5.83 -2.98 -16.01
CA LEU A 23 -4.57 -3.59 -15.58
C LEU A 23 -4.55 -3.86 -14.08
N MET A 24 -4.94 -2.87 -13.26
CA MET A 24 -5.00 -3.03 -11.81
C MET A 24 -6.00 -4.10 -11.40
N TYR A 25 -7.21 -4.08 -11.99
CA TYR A 25 -8.26 -5.05 -11.73
C TYR A 25 -7.82 -6.48 -12.06
N GLU A 26 -7.32 -6.71 -13.27
CA GLU A 26 -6.86 -8.02 -13.74
C GLU A 26 -5.70 -8.55 -12.89
N SER A 27 -4.73 -7.68 -12.56
CA SER A 27 -3.59 -8.06 -11.71
C SER A 27 -4.01 -8.42 -10.28
N ALA A 28 -4.98 -7.69 -9.72
CA ALA A 28 -5.54 -7.98 -8.40
C ALA A 28 -6.35 -9.28 -8.39
N ARG A 29 -7.14 -9.53 -9.45
CA ARG A 29 -7.88 -10.78 -9.66
C ARG A 29 -6.94 -11.97 -9.77
N GLU A 30 -5.94 -11.88 -10.64
CA GLU A 30 -4.95 -12.94 -10.83
C GLU A 30 -4.20 -13.25 -9.52
N TYR A 31 -3.80 -12.21 -8.77
CA TYR A 31 -3.11 -12.39 -7.49
C TYR A 31 -3.94 -13.23 -6.51
N VAL A 32 -5.24 -12.96 -6.42
CA VAL A 32 -6.15 -13.68 -5.54
C VAL A 32 -6.45 -15.09 -6.06
N GLU A 33 -6.66 -15.25 -7.36
CA GLU A 33 -6.89 -16.57 -7.99
C GLU A 33 -5.70 -17.51 -7.78
N ARG A 34 -4.47 -16.97 -7.84
CA ARG A 34 -3.22 -17.73 -7.68
C ARG A 34 -2.62 -17.66 -6.27
N PHE A 35 -3.36 -17.13 -5.30
CA PHE A 35 -2.80 -16.76 -4.00
C PHE A 35 -2.13 -17.93 -3.26
N ASP A 36 -2.69 -19.15 -3.33
CA ASP A 36 -2.12 -20.32 -2.65
C ASP A 36 -0.75 -20.74 -3.18
N ASP A 37 -0.48 -20.48 -4.45
CA ASP A 37 0.83 -20.70 -5.05
C ASP A 37 1.75 -19.51 -4.80
N ILE A 38 1.24 -18.29 -4.95
CA ILE A 38 2.02 -17.05 -4.77
C ILE A 38 2.54 -16.93 -3.34
N ARG A 39 1.72 -17.24 -2.32
CA ARG A 39 2.09 -17.07 -0.89
C ARG A 39 3.26 -17.98 -0.45
N ARG A 40 3.60 -19.00 -1.24
CA ARG A 40 4.72 -19.93 -0.98
C ARG A 40 6.03 -19.47 -1.63
N GLN A 41 5.98 -18.47 -2.50
CA GLN A 41 7.13 -17.94 -3.23
C GLN A 41 7.83 -16.83 -2.43
N GLU A 42 9.05 -16.46 -2.85
CA GLU A 42 9.71 -15.25 -2.35
C GLU A 42 9.08 -13.98 -2.93
N GLN A 43 8.71 -14.02 -4.22
CA GLN A 43 7.95 -12.97 -4.88
C GLN A 43 6.45 -13.19 -4.64
N ASN A 44 6.00 -12.82 -3.45
CA ASN A 44 4.64 -13.11 -2.97
C ASN A 44 3.76 -11.86 -2.75
N SER A 45 4.30 -10.68 -3.00
CA SER A 45 3.64 -9.39 -2.72
C SER A 45 3.11 -8.74 -3.98
N LEU A 46 2.19 -7.78 -3.82
CA LEU A 46 1.53 -7.03 -4.91
C LEU A 46 1.56 -5.54 -4.57
N GLY A 47 1.96 -4.70 -5.52
CA GLY A 47 2.10 -3.26 -5.31
C GLY A 47 1.45 -2.42 -6.41
N PHE A 48 0.69 -1.39 -6.01
CA PHE A 48 0.19 -0.33 -6.90
C PHE A 48 0.82 1.02 -6.52
N ILE A 49 1.90 1.41 -7.18
CA ILE A 49 2.63 2.66 -6.91
C ILE A 49 2.29 3.74 -7.92
N ALA A 50 2.60 5.00 -7.64
CA ALA A 50 2.48 6.04 -8.64
C ALA A 50 3.51 5.85 -9.77
N LYS A 51 3.15 6.24 -11.00
CA LYS A 51 4.16 6.36 -12.06
C LYS A 51 5.07 7.57 -11.85
N PHE A 52 4.53 8.64 -11.26
CA PHE A 52 5.27 9.83 -10.90
C PHE A 52 4.88 10.25 -9.48
N GLY A 53 5.85 10.28 -8.57
CA GLY A 53 5.61 10.43 -7.15
C GLY A 53 5.02 11.78 -6.76
N GLU A 54 4.15 11.77 -5.75
CA GLU A 54 3.56 12.99 -5.20
C GLU A 54 4.63 13.95 -4.67
N ARG A 55 5.72 13.44 -4.09
CA ARG A 55 6.85 14.25 -3.64
C ARG A 55 7.45 15.07 -4.79
N ARG A 56 7.70 14.46 -5.95
CA ARG A 56 8.23 15.17 -7.12
C ARG A 56 7.26 16.27 -7.58
N LEU A 57 5.95 16.00 -7.58
CA LEU A 57 4.94 17.02 -7.90
C LEU A 57 5.01 18.22 -6.95
N ARG A 58 5.26 17.97 -5.66
CA ARG A 58 5.37 19.03 -4.65
C ARG A 58 6.65 19.86 -4.78
N GLU A 59 7.72 19.28 -5.32
CA GLU A 59 9.01 19.95 -5.55
C GLU A 59 8.99 20.92 -6.75
N ILE A 60 8.02 20.77 -7.66
CA ILE A 60 7.81 21.73 -8.76
C ILE A 60 7.35 23.07 -8.19
N ARG A 61 8.27 24.05 -8.14
CA ARG A 61 8.03 25.39 -7.56
C ARG A 61 7.08 26.24 -8.40
N ASP A 62 7.12 26.10 -9.72
CA ASP A 62 6.27 26.83 -10.66
C ASP A 62 4.81 26.32 -10.57
N PRO A 63 3.84 27.16 -10.14
CA PRO A 63 2.46 26.71 -9.94
C PRO A 63 1.77 26.23 -11.23
N VAL A 64 2.11 26.81 -12.38
CA VAL A 64 1.52 26.45 -13.68
C VAL A 64 2.04 25.09 -14.12
N LYS A 65 3.37 24.89 -14.06
CA LYS A 65 4.00 23.60 -14.38
C LYS A 65 3.54 22.51 -13.42
N ARG A 66 3.41 22.81 -12.13
CA ARG A 66 2.89 21.87 -11.13
C ARG A 66 1.44 21.48 -11.44
N GLY A 67 0.60 22.44 -11.83
CA GLY A 67 -0.78 22.18 -12.23
C GLY A 67 -0.88 21.31 -13.48
N GLN A 68 -0.02 21.54 -14.48
CA GLN A 68 0.08 20.71 -15.68
C GLN A 68 0.54 19.29 -15.34
N ALA A 69 1.63 19.14 -14.58
CA ALA A 69 2.15 17.86 -14.15
C ALA A 69 1.12 17.07 -13.32
N LYS A 70 0.38 17.72 -12.42
CA LYS A 70 -0.69 17.08 -11.65
C LYS A 70 -1.82 16.53 -12.53
N ARG A 71 -2.18 17.23 -13.61
CA ARG A 71 -3.18 16.75 -14.59
C ARG A 71 -2.67 15.58 -15.42
N GLN A 72 -1.39 15.61 -15.78
CA GLN A 72 -0.75 14.57 -16.59
C GLN A 72 -0.49 13.28 -15.78
N HIS A 73 -0.03 13.44 -14.53
CA HIS A 73 0.43 12.36 -13.67
C HIS A 73 -0.49 12.16 -12.46
N ASN A 74 -1.81 12.19 -12.67
CA ASN A 74 -2.72 11.96 -11.56
C ASN A 74 -2.65 10.49 -11.11
N ASN A 75 -2.47 10.28 -9.82
CA ASN A 75 -2.40 8.94 -9.21
C ASN A 75 -3.58 8.66 -8.27
N PHE A 76 -4.45 9.67 -8.08
CA PHE A 76 -5.60 9.64 -7.18
C PHE A 76 -6.86 9.17 -7.90
N GLY A 77 -7.80 8.59 -7.15
CA GLY A 77 -9.09 8.20 -7.71
C GLY A 77 -9.06 7.00 -8.67
N LEU A 78 -7.92 6.29 -8.77
CA LEU A 78 -7.81 5.06 -9.57
C LEU A 78 -8.40 3.81 -8.87
N GLY A 79 -8.79 3.94 -7.60
CA GLY A 79 -9.39 2.85 -6.81
C GLY A 79 -8.39 1.81 -6.29
N LYS A 80 -7.15 2.22 -5.98
CA LYS A 80 -6.13 1.37 -5.34
C LYS A 80 -6.64 0.76 -4.03
N THR A 81 -7.16 1.61 -3.14
CA THR A 81 -7.76 1.20 -1.87
C THR A 81 -8.96 0.26 -2.09
N HIS A 82 -9.82 0.53 -3.08
CA HIS A 82 -10.96 -0.36 -3.40
C HIS A 82 -10.48 -1.77 -3.74
N LEU A 83 -9.50 -1.91 -4.63
CA LEU A 83 -8.96 -3.22 -5.01
C LEU A 83 -8.25 -3.91 -3.83
N GLN A 84 -7.51 -3.16 -3.01
CA GLN A 84 -6.91 -3.70 -1.78
C GLN A 84 -7.95 -4.27 -0.82
N ILE A 85 -9.08 -3.58 -0.64
CA ILE A 85 -10.19 -4.08 0.19
C ILE A 85 -10.89 -5.28 -0.48
N ALA A 86 -11.07 -5.27 -1.80
CA ALA A 86 -11.64 -6.40 -2.54
C ALA A 86 -10.76 -7.67 -2.39
N ILE A 87 -9.43 -7.52 -2.52
CA ILE A 87 -8.46 -8.58 -2.22
C ILE A 87 -8.61 -9.06 -0.79
N ALA A 88 -8.63 -8.14 0.18
CA ALA A 88 -8.72 -8.46 1.60
C ALA A 88 -9.96 -9.32 1.90
N LYS A 89 -11.15 -8.89 1.43
CA LYS A 89 -12.41 -9.61 1.63
C LYS A 89 -12.37 -11.01 1.03
N GLU A 90 -11.86 -11.14 -0.19
CA GLU A 90 -11.80 -12.44 -0.86
C GLU A 90 -10.83 -13.40 -0.17
N LEU A 91 -9.69 -12.92 0.31
CA LEU A 91 -8.76 -13.74 1.11
C LEU A 91 -9.35 -14.13 2.47
N ILE A 92 -10.05 -13.21 3.13
CA ILE A 92 -10.76 -13.49 4.41
C ILE A 92 -11.81 -14.59 4.20
N ARG A 93 -12.60 -14.54 3.11
CA ARG A 93 -13.57 -15.59 2.77
C ARG A 93 -12.93 -16.97 2.60
N ARG A 94 -11.65 -17.01 2.22
CA ARG A 94 -10.84 -18.24 2.10
C ARG A 94 -10.15 -18.64 3.41
N GLY A 95 -10.47 -17.97 4.52
CA GLY A 95 -9.91 -18.26 5.85
C GLY A 95 -8.51 -17.71 6.09
N VAL A 96 -8.00 -16.83 5.23
CA VAL A 96 -6.69 -16.19 5.41
C VAL A 96 -6.78 -15.07 6.45
N ARG A 97 -5.84 -14.99 7.40
CA ARG A 97 -5.80 -13.90 8.38
C ARG A 97 -5.19 -12.66 7.75
N VAL A 98 -6.04 -11.69 7.43
CA VAL A 98 -5.65 -10.44 6.78
C VAL A 98 -5.69 -9.29 7.79
N LEU A 99 -4.63 -8.49 7.85
CA LEU A 99 -4.62 -7.21 8.54
C LEU A 99 -4.63 -6.08 7.51
N VAL A 100 -5.56 -5.14 7.66
CA VAL A 100 -5.67 -3.95 6.79
C VAL A 100 -5.31 -2.73 7.61
N VAL A 101 -4.38 -1.93 7.10
CA VAL A 101 -3.91 -0.69 7.73
C VAL A 101 -3.76 0.42 6.69
N SER A 102 -3.97 1.66 7.11
CA SER A 102 -3.44 2.83 6.40
C SER A 102 -2.08 3.21 6.98
N ASP A 103 -1.19 3.71 6.15
CA ASP A 103 0.14 4.15 6.56
C ASP A 103 0.12 5.21 7.67
N VAL A 104 -0.74 6.22 7.52
CA VAL A 104 -0.86 7.33 8.47
C VAL A 104 -1.37 6.83 9.82
N THR A 105 -2.37 5.93 9.82
CA THR A 105 -2.92 5.36 11.05
C THR A 105 -1.89 4.49 11.75
N LEU A 106 -1.32 3.50 11.05
CA LEU A 106 -0.35 2.57 11.64
C LEU A 106 0.87 3.32 12.21
N MET A 107 1.45 4.24 11.44
CA MET A 107 2.61 5.01 11.90
C MET A 107 2.25 6.02 13.00
N GLY A 108 0.99 6.48 13.07
CA GLY A 108 0.48 7.28 14.17
C GLY A 108 0.38 6.46 15.46
N ASP A 109 -0.26 5.29 15.37
CA ASP A 109 -0.49 4.38 16.51
C ASP A 109 0.83 3.85 17.07
N LEU A 110 1.76 3.44 16.21
CA LEU A 110 3.11 3.01 16.63
C LEU A 110 3.87 4.15 17.34
N SER A 111 3.79 5.38 16.81
CA SER A 111 4.41 6.53 17.46
C SER A 111 3.76 6.84 18.80
N ALA A 112 2.43 6.79 18.91
CA ALA A 112 1.74 7.01 20.18
C ALA A 112 2.10 5.94 21.22
N ALA A 113 2.03 4.67 20.83
CA ALA A 113 2.37 3.53 21.68
C ALA A 113 3.83 3.56 22.16
N SER A 114 4.76 4.11 21.36
CA SER A 114 6.16 4.28 21.79
C SER A 114 6.35 5.25 22.96
N GLN A 115 5.34 6.06 23.28
CA GLN A 115 5.38 7.05 24.36
C GLN A 115 4.59 6.59 25.60
N TYR A 116 4.02 5.39 25.59
CA TYR A 116 3.28 4.87 26.73
C TYR A 116 4.24 4.40 27.82
N ASP A 117 3.82 4.54 29.07
CA ASP A 117 4.52 4.02 30.25
C ASP A 117 4.03 2.59 30.54
N ASP A 118 4.19 1.71 29.54
CA ASP A 118 3.73 0.31 29.56
C ASP A 118 4.86 -0.68 29.21
N GLU A 119 6.12 -0.24 29.39
CA GLU A 119 7.33 -0.99 29.03
C GLU A 119 7.35 -1.47 27.55
N GLY A 120 6.58 -0.80 26.67
CA GLY A 120 6.49 -1.10 25.24
C GLY A 120 5.55 -2.26 24.91
N GLU A 121 4.67 -2.66 25.82
CA GLU A 121 3.69 -3.72 25.60
C GLU A 121 2.80 -3.42 24.37
N GLU A 122 2.18 -2.23 24.33
CA GLU A 122 1.27 -1.86 23.24
C GLU A 122 2.00 -1.74 21.90
N LEU A 123 3.20 -1.15 21.90
CA LEU A 123 4.03 -1.03 20.71
C LEU A 123 4.35 -2.42 20.13
N ASN A 124 4.76 -3.35 21.00
CA ASN A 124 5.06 -4.72 20.60
C ASN A 124 3.80 -5.45 20.12
N ARG A 125 2.64 -5.22 20.73
CA ARG A 125 1.36 -5.79 20.30
C ARG A 125 0.98 -5.35 18.88
N LEU A 126 1.06 -4.04 18.60
CA LEU A 126 0.78 -3.48 17.27
C LEU A 126 1.75 -4.01 16.21
N LEU A 127 3.05 -4.01 16.53
CA LEU A 127 4.07 -4.58 15.65
C LEU A 127 3.86 -6.06 15.40
N TRP A 128 3.50 -6.83 16.44
CA TRP A 128 3.22 -8.25 16.31
C TRP A 128 2.09 -8.50 15.31
N GLY A 129 1.01 -7.72 15.36
CA GLY A 129 -0.08 -7.80 14.39
C GLY A 129 0.39 -7.53 12.96
N ALA A 130 1.11 -6.42 12.74
CA ALA A 130 1.65 -6.04 11.43
C ALA A 130 2.63 -7.08 10.87
N ILE A 131 3.45 -7.70 11.72
CA ILE A 131 4.45 -8.69 11.31
C ILE A 131 3.85 -10.08 11.11
N ASN A 132 2.84 -10.47 11.90
CA ASN A 132 2.36 -11.86 11.99
C ASN A 132 1.06 -12.18 11.27
N ALA A 133 0.32 -11.19 10.78
CA ALA A 133 -0.79 -11.45 9.87
C ALA A 133 -0.32 -12.23 8.63
N ASP A 134 -1.13 -13.19 8.15
CA ASP A 134 -0.80 -14.00 6.97
C ASP A 134 -0.61 -13.09 5.75
N VAL A 135 -1.47 -12.07 5.62
CA VAL A 135 -1.33 -11.00 4.63
C VAL A 135 -1.52 -9.64 5.31
N LEU A 136 -0.63 -8.71 4.99
CA LEU A 136 -0.74 -7.31 5.37
C LEU A 136 -1.18 -6.50 4.15
N ILE A 137 -2.36 -5.90 4.22
CA ILE A 137 -2.82 -4.89 3.27
C ILE A 137 -2.41 -3.53 3.83
N TRP A 138 -1.48 -2.86 3.17
CA TRP A 138 -0.91 -1.59 3.64
C TRP A 138 -1.20 -0.50 2.62
N ASP A 139 -2.22 0.30 2.92
CA ASP A 139 -2.68 1.37 2.03
C ASP A 139 -1.85 2.65 2.21
N ASP A 140 -1.55 3.31 1.09
CA ASP A 140 -0.85 4.59 1.01
C ASP A 140 0.53 4.61 1.72
N ILE A 141 1.35 3.55 1.57
CA ILE A 141 2.72 3.48 2.14
C ILE A 141 3.52 4.74 1.79
N GLY A 142 4.22 5.29 2.80
CA GLY A 142 5.11 6.44 2.64
C GLY A 142 4.39 7.80 2.71
N LYS A 143 3.09 7.80 3.01
CA LYS A 143 2.29 9.03 3.15
C LYS A 143 2.61 9.77 4.44
N ALA A 144 2.85 9.05 5.54
CA ALA A 144 3.25 9.63 6.81
C ALA A 144 4.53 10.47 6.66
N LYS A 145 4.64 11.55 7.46
CA LYS A 145 5.88 12.36 7.49
C LYS A 145 7.04 11.48 7.97
N THR A 146 8.16 11.51 7.25
CA THR A 146 9.33 10.72 7.60
C THR A 146 9.97 11.22 8.90
N THR A 147 10.29 10.27 9.79
CA THR A 147 11.07 10.44 11.02
C THR A 147 11.94 9.20 11.20
N ASP A 148 13.03 9.30 11.96
CA ASP A 148 13.93 8.15 12.21
C ASP A 148 13.17 6.96 12.80
N PHE A 149 12.31 7.22 13.79
CA PHE A 149 11.43 6.20 14.36
C PHE A 149 10.56 5.51 13.30
N ARG A 150 9.97 6.25 12.36
CA ARG A 150 9.13 5.67 11.31
C ARG A 150 9.95 4.86 10.31
N LEU A 151 11.15 5.33 9.95
CA LEU A 151 12.08 4.56 9.12
C LEU A 151 12.43 3.22 9.78
N ASP A 152 12.70 3.23 11.09
CA ASP A 152 12.93 2.01 11.87
C ASP A 152 11.70 1.09 11.86
N MET A 153 10.49 1.63 12.00
CA MET A 153 9.25 0.84 11.96
C MET A 153 8.98 0.25 10.58
N TYR A 154 9.17 1.01 9.50
CA TYR A 154 9.08 0.47 8.13
C TYR A 154 10.05 -0.68 7.94
N TYR A 155 11.32 -0.46 8.30
CA TYR A 155 12.34 -1.48 8.19
C TYR A 155 11.98 -2.72 9.00
N ARG A 156 11.61 -2.57 10.28
CA ARG A 156 11.24 -3.69 11.16
C ARG A 156 10.08 -4.50 10.58
N ILE A 157 8.98 -3.85 10.19
CA ILE A 157 7.81 -4.55 9.66
C ILE A 157 8.14 -5.26 8.35
N ILE A 158 8.72 -4.55 7.38
CA ILE A 158 9.00 -5.10 6.05
C ILE A 158 10.07 -6.20 6.13
N ASN A 159 11.12 -6.02 6.91
CA ASN A 159 12.20 -6.99 7.05
C ASN A 159 11.75 -8.29 7.72
N GLU A 160 10.96 -8.22 8.80
CA GLU A 160 10.47 -9.44 9.45
C GLU A 160 9.46 -10.18 8.58
N ARG A 161 8.60 -9.47 7.84
CA ARG A 161 7.72 -10.09 6.85
C ARG A 161 8.48 -10.71 5.68
N TYR A 162 9.53 -10.03 5.19
CA TYR A 162 10.43 -10.55 4.16
C TYR A 162 11.07 -11.87 4.59
N LYS A 163 11.69 -11.91 5.78
CA LYS A 163 12.32 -13.12 6.34
C LYS A 163 11.32 -14.26 6.50
N ALA A 164 10.11 -13.94 6.96
CA ALA A 164 9.05 -14.92 7.19
C ALA A 164 8.27 -15.29 5.91
N ARG A 165 8.61 -14.72 4.74
CA ARG A 165 7.88 -14.86 3.48
C ARG A 165 6.38 -14.58 3.62
N ARG A 166 6.03 -13.53 4.37
CA ARG A 166 4.64 -13.12 4.58
C ARG A 166 4.25 -11.97 3.63
N PRO A 167 3.28 -12.18 2.71
CA PRO A 167 2.92 -11.20 1.70
C PRO A 167 2.53 -9.82 2.23
N ILE A 168 2.86 -8.78 1.46
CA ILE A 168 2.36 -7.42 1.63
C ILE A 168 1.62 -7.03 0.34
N VAL A 169 0.37 -6.61 0.45
CA VAL A 169 -0.35 -5.96 -0.66
C VAL A 169 -0.38 -4.48 -0.37
N PHE A 170 0.30 -3.67 -1.16
CA PHE A 170 0.48 -2.25 -0.87
C PHE A 170 0.05 -1.33 -2.01
N SER A 171 -0.22 -0.09 -1.62
CA SER A 171 -0.39 1.02 -2.54
C SER A 171 0.52 2.17 -2.11
N SER A 172 0.88 3.05 -3.05
CA SER A 172 1.54 4.32 -2.73
C SER A 172 1.20 5.39 -3.76
N ASN A 173 1.23 6.65 -3.32
CA ASN A 173 1.18 7.83 -4.19
C ASN A 173 2.58 8.32 -4.55
N GLU A 174 3.62 7.65 -4.06
CA GLU A 174 5.01 7.86 -4.45
C GLU A 174 5.39 6.87 -5.58
N ASP A 175 6.35 7.26 -6.40
CA ASP A 175 6.99 6.37 -7.36
C ASP A 175 8.09 5.54 -6.69
N ALA A 176 8.75 4.64 -7.40
CA ALA A 176 9.72 3.72 -6.79
C ALA A 176 10.87 4.43 -6.06
N GLU A 177 11.37 5.54 -6.62
CA GLU A 177 12.49 6.30 -6.06
C GLU A 177 12.02 7.09 -4.83
N THR A 178 10.95 7.87 -4.98
CA THR A 178 10.39 8.66 -3.88
C THR A 178 9.83 7.81 -2.75
N LEU A 179 9.30 6.62 -3.04
CA LEU A 179 8.89 5.65 -2.02
C LEU A 179 10.09 5.14 -1.24
N ALA A 180 11.21 4.85 -1.90
CA ALA A 180 12.44 4.41 -1.23
C ALA A 180 12.96 5.48 -0.26
N GLU A 181 12.94 6.75 -0.66
CA GLU A 181 13.29 7.86 0.24
C GLU A 181 12.36 7.96 1.46
N ARG A 182 11.07 7.63 1.30
CA ARG A 182 10.06 7.76 2.36
C ARG A 182 10.14 6.66 3.41
N ILE A 183 10.53 5.45 3.01
CA ILE A 183 10.54 4.26 3.87
C ILE A 183 11.95 3.72 4.17
N GLY A 184 12.98 4.28 3.53
CA GLY A 184 14.37 3.86 3.63
C GLY A 184 14.73 2.78 2.60
N ASP A 185 15.92 2.92 1.99
CA ASP A 185 16.38 2.07 0.89
C ASP A 185 16.37 0.58 1.21
N ALA A 186 16.78 0.21 2.43
CA ALA A 186 16.84 -1.19 2.85
C ALA A 186 15.46 -1.83 2.98
N ALA A 187 14.44 -1.06 3.41
CA ALA A 187 13.06 -1.51 3.49
C ALA A 187 12.44 -1.58 2.09
N ALA A 188 12.66 -0.55 1.27
CA ALA A 188 12.18 -0.50 -0.11
C ALA A 188 12.74 -1.63 -0.98
N SER A 189 14.05 -1.91 -0.87
CA SER A 189 14.69 -3.03 -1.58
C SER A 189 14.01 -4.37 -1.29
N ARG A 190 13.68 -4.64 -0.02
CA ARG A 190 12.95 -5.86 0.38
C ARG A 190 11.51 -5.86 -0.12
N LEU A 191 10.79 -4.75 0.05
CA LEU A 191 9.40 -4.62 -0.40
C LEU A 191 9.29 -4.86 -1.92
N PHE A 192 10.15 -4.21 -2.70
CA PHE A 192 10.20 -4.37 -4.16
C PHE A 192 10.70 -5.76 -4.57
N GLY A 193 11.62 -6.36 -3.80
CA GLY A 193 12.04 -7.75 -3.99
C GLY A 193 10.88 -8.74 -3.82
N MET A 194 10.05 -8.57 -2.79
CA MET A 194 8.85 -9.39 -2.54
C MET A 194 7.77 -9.19 -3.61
N ALA A 195 7.68 -7.99 -4.19
CA ALA A 195 6.68 -7.65 -5.21
C ALA A 195 7.23 -7.70 -6.64
N ARG A 196 8.44 -8.24 -6.84
CA ARG A 196 9.07 -8.29 -8.16
C ARG A 196 8.19 -9.04 -9.14
N GLY A 197 7.91 -8.41 -10.28
CA GLY A 197 6.99 -8.91 -11.31
C GLY A 197 5.50 -8.67 -11.02
N ARG A 198 5.16 -8.06 -9.87
CA ARG A 198 3.79 -7.68 -9.47
C ARG A 198 3.77 -6.28 -8.82
N ILE A 199 4.62 -5.39 -9.32
CA ILE A 199 4.56 -3.97 -9.00
C ILE A 199 4.12 -3.20 -10.23
N TYR A 200 3.02 -2.47 -10.10
CA TYR A 200 2.38 -1.76 -11.19
C TYR A 200 2.45 -0.27 -10.89
N ALA A 201 3.20 0.45 -11.73
CA ALA A 201 3.25 1.90 -11.71
C ALA A 201 2.04 2.44 -12.48
N VAL A 202 1.17 3.16 -11.78
CA VAL A 202 -0.14 3.58 -12.29
C VAL A 202 -0.29 5.10 -12.25
N GLU A 203 -0.89 5.64 -13.29
CA GLU A 203 -1.34 7.03 -13.42
C GLU A 203 -2.61 7.05 -14.29
N GLY A 204 -3.46 8.05 -14.14
CA GLY A 204 -4.69 8.20 -14.92
C GLY A 204 -5.58 9.29 -14.35
N PRO A 205 -6.65 9.71 -15.05
CA PRO A 205 -7.51 10.80 -14.60
C PRO A 205 -8.22 10.53 -13.26
N ASP A 206 -8.49 11.59 -12.48
CA ASP A 206 -9.12 11.49 -11.15
C ASP A 206 -10.64 11.35 -11.27
N TYR A 207 -11.13 10.11 -11.19
CA TYR A 207 -12.56 9.84 -11.32
C TYR A 207 -13.38 10.16 -10.07
N ARG A 208 -12.77 10.44 -8.91
CA ARG A 208 -13.52 11.00 -7.77
C ARG A 208 -14.05 12.40 -8.08
N VAL A 209 -13.43 13.08 -9.04
CA VAL A 209 -13.80 14.43 -9.49
C VAL A 209 -14.64 14.40 -10.77
N MET A 210 -14.54 13.35 -11.59
CA MET A 210 -15.32 13.22 -12.84
C MET A 210 -16.75 12.67 -12.64
N GLY A 211 -17.10 12.26 -11.42
CA GLY A 211 -18.41 11.69 -11.06
C GLY A 211 -19.32 12.61 -10.24
N ALA A 212 -19.06 13.93 -10.24
CA ALA A 212 -19.95 14.94 -9.65
C ALA A 212 -20.78 15.65 -10.72
#